data_AF-A0A938Z4I6-F1
#
_entry.id   AF-A0A938Z4I6-F1
#
_cell.length_a   1.000
_cell.length_b   1.000
_cell.length_c   1.000
_cell.angle_alpha   90.00
_cell.angle_beta   90.00
_cell.angle_gamma   90.00
#
_symmetry.space_group_name_H-M   'P 1'
#
loop_
_entity.id
_entity.type
_entity.pdbx_description
1 polymer ?
#
loop_
_entity_poly.entity_id
_entity_poly.type
_entity_poly.pdbx_seq_one_letter_code
_entity_poly.pdbx_strand_id
1 'polypeptide(L)'
;RGQLFVEPGTECYEGMIVGERSKAGDMVVNIARTKNLGNQRSSTSDISVQLVPPRTFSLEEALEYIADDELVEITPKNIRLRKRLLNATDRKKAAVRAGQVNK
;
A
#
# COMPACT_ATOMS: atom_id res chain seq x y z
N ARG A 1 -2.37 6.92 -11.11
CA ARG A 1 -1.48 5.73 -11.16
C ARG A 1 -0.56 5.87 -9.96
N GLY A 2 -0.63 4.96 -8.99
CA GLY A 2 0.18 5.04 -7.77
C GLY A 2 1.61 4.59 -7.99
N GLN A 3 2.51 4.90 -7.05
CA GLN A 3 3.88 4.39 -7.02
C GLN A 3 3.96 3.23 -6.05
N LEU A 4 4.59 2.11 -6.43
CA LEU A 4 4.77 0.96 -5.55
C LEU A 4 6.07 1.11 -4.74
N PHE A 5 6.10 0.52 -3.55
CA PHE A 5 7.28 0.48 -2.68
C PHE A 5 7.88 -0.92 -2.57
N VAL A 6 7.16 -1.92 -3.05
CA VAL A 6 7.54 -3.33 -2.97
C VAL A 6 7.83 -3.90 -4.34
N GLU A 7 8.81 -4.77 -4.39
CA GLU A 7 9.16 -5.52 -5.60
C GLU A 7 8.18 -6.68 -5.83
N PRO A 8 8.03 -7.14 -7.09
CA PRO A 8 7.27 -8.34 -7.39
C PRO A 8 7.81 -9.54 -6.60
N GLY A 9 6.93 -10.25 -5.90
CA GLY A 9 7.31 -11.40 -5.07
C GLY A 9 7.66 -11.06 -3.62
N THR A 10 7.65 -9.78 -3.23
CA THR A 10 7.85 -9.38 -1.82
C THR A 10 6.74 -9.94 -0.94
N GLU A 11 7.11 -10.64 0.14
CA GLU A 11 6.16 -11.10 1.15
C GLU A 11 5.52 -9.91 1.88
N CYS A 12 4.20 -9.81 1.78
CA CYS A 12 3.41 -8.74 2.38
C CYS A 12 2.47 -9.29 3.45
N TYR A 13 2.14 -8.47 4.44
CA TYR A 13 1.19 -8.79 5.50
C TYR A 13 0.09 -7.73 5.62
N GLU A 14 -0.97 -8.04 6.37
CA GLU A 14 -2.10 -7.11 6.53
C GLU A 14 -1.66 -5.80 7.20
N GLY A 15 -1.99 -4.67 6.58
CA GLY A 15 -1.65 -3.34 7.10
C GLY A 15 -0.23 -2.86 6.78
N MET A 16 0.56 -3.65 6.06
CA MET A 16 1.77 -3.18 5.40
C MET A 16 1.41 -2.19 4.28
N ILE A 17 2.15 -1.09 4.19
CA ILE A 17 2.00 -0.08 3.14
C ILE A 17 2.86 -0.52 1.95
N VAL A 18 2.20 -0.75 0.82
CA VAL A 18 2.82 -1.31 -0.40
C VAL A 18 3.04 -0.29 -1.50
N GLY A 19 2.53 0.93 -1.33
CA GLY A 19 2.66 1.99 -2.32
C GLY A 19 1.82 3.21 -1.99
N GLU A 20 2.07 4.27 -2.74
CA GLU A 20 1.38 5.53 -2.67
C GLU A 20 0.22 5.59 -3.66
N ARG A 21 -0.92 6.10 -3.20
CA ARG A 21 -2.07 6.36 -4.06
C ARG A 21 -1.95 7.75 -4.68
N SER A 22 -2.18 7.86 -5.99
CA SER A 22 -2.14 9.15 -6.71
C SER A 22 -3.30 10.11 -6.39
N LYS A 23 -4.14 9.79 -5.42
CA LYS A 23 -5.31 10.57 -5.00
C LYS A 23 -5.32 10.58 -3.48
N ALA A 24 -5.82 11.66 -2.89
CA ALA A 24 -5.96 11.78 -1.45
C ALA A 24 -6.76 10.61 -0.84
N GLY A 25 -6.33 10.20 0.34
CA GLY A 25 -6.94 9.14 1.14
C GLY A 25 -6.42 7.74 0.81
N ASP A 26 -6.48 6.89 1.82
CA ASP A 26 -5.93 5.53 1.78
C ASP A 26 -6.83 4.56 1.02
N MET A 27 -6.23 3.51 0.47
CA MET A 27 -6.94 2.42 -0.18
C MET A 27 -6.39 1.08 0.29
N VAL A 28 -7.28 0.21 0.75
CA VAL A 28 -6.94 -1.18 1.05
C VAL A 28 -6.94 -1.97 -0.25
N VAL A 29 -5.79 -2.55 -0.58
CA VAL A 29 -5.59 -3.33 -1.81
C VAL A 29 -5.11 -4.73 -1.47
N ASN A 30 -5.42 -5.68 -2.35
CA ASN A 30 -4.81 -6.99 -2.32
C ASN A 30 -3.71 -7.04 -3.37
N ILE A 31 -2.45 -7.20 -2.93
CA ILE A 31 -1.28 -7.25 -3.82
C ILE A 31 -0.93 -8.66 -4.29
N ALA A 32 -1.32 -9.69 -3.52
CA ALA A 32 -0.96 -11.08 -3.80
C ALA A 32 -1.90 -11.75 -4.81
N ARG A 33 -3.14 -11.27 -4.93
CA ARG A 33 -4.13 -11.85 -5.86
C ARG A 33 -4.48 -10.88 -6.97
N THR A 34 -4.30 -11.34 -8.21
CA THR A 34 -4.78 -10.65 -9.40
C THR A 34 -6.30 -10.49 -9.30
N LYS A 35 -6.77 -9.26 -9.41
CA LYS A 35 -8.19 -9.00 -9.61
C LYS A 35 -8.51 -9.33 -11.07
N ASN A 36 -9.31 -10.36 -11.30
CA ASN A 36 -9.85 -10.64 -12.63
C ASN A 36 -10.68 -9.45 -13.11
N LEU A 37 -10.14 -8.69 -14.06
CA LEU A 37 -10.88 -7.62 -14.74
C LEU A 37 -11.84 -8.28 -15.72
N GLY A 38 -13.05 -8.64 -15.27
CA GLY A 38 -14.10 -9.19 -16.13
C GLY A 38 -14.56 -8.25 -17.26
N ASN A 39 -14.13 -6.97 -17.25
CA ASN A 39 -14.48 -5.97 -18.25
C ASN A 39 -13.31 -5.61 -19.19
N GLN A 40 -12.36 -6.52 -19.40
CA GLN A 40 -11.35 -6.36 -20.44
C GLN A 40 -11.99 -6.77 -21.79
N ARG A 41 -12.54 -5.79 -22.52
CA ARG A 41 -12.87 -5.97 -23.94
C ARG A 41 -11.56 -6.29 -24.66
N SER A 42 -11.39 -7.55 -25.00
CA SER A 42 -10.24 -8.12 -25.67
C SER A 42 -10.02 -7.49 -27.03
N SER A 43 -8.89 -6.82 -27.19
CA SER A 43 -8.18 -6.74 -28.46
C SER A 43 -6.69 -6.65 -28.13
N THR A 44 -5.96 -7.68 -28.57
CA THR A 44 -4.50 -7.80 -28.57
C THR A 44 -3.88 -8.46 -27.34
N SER A 45 -3.55 -9.72 -27.57
CA SER A 45 -2.61 -10.62 -26.91
C SER A 45 -1.32 -9.97 -26.40
N ASP A 46 -0.88 -10.43 -25.23
CA ASP A 46 0.47 -10.31 -24.65
C ASP A 46 1.04 -8.90 -24.50
N ILE A 47 0.42 -8.10 -23.63
CA ILE A 47 1.11 -6.97 -23.01
C ILE A 47 1.99 -7.55 -21.90
N SER A 48 3.29 -7.74 -22.18
CA SER A 48 4.27 -7.89 -21.11
C SER A 48 4.18 -6.65 -20.22
N VAL A 49 3.59 -6.78 -19.03
CA VAL A 49 3.43 -5.64 -18.11
C VAL A 49 4.81 -5.25 -17.61
N GLN A 50 5.38 -4.19 -18.18
CA GLN A 50 6.56 -3.56 -17.61
C GLN A 50 6.16 -2.89 -16.31
N LEU A 51 6.62 -3.47 -15.20
CA LEU A 51 6.42 -2.92 -13.87
C LEU A 51 7.39 -1.77 -13.67
N VAL A 52 6.85 -0.60 -13.29
CA VAL A 52 7.69 0.52 -12.89
C VAL A 52 8.47 0.10 -11.64
N PRO A 53 9.79 0.34 -11.59
CA PRO A 53 10.60 0.02 -10.42
C PRO A 53 9.98 0.66 -9.15
N PRO A 54 9.92 -0.10 -8.03
CA PRO A 54 9.40 0.46 -6.81
C PRO A 54 10.33 1.53 -6.26
N ARG A 55 9.75 2.47 -5.51
CA ARG A 55 10.53 3.42 -4.71
C ARG A 55 11.04 2.72 -3.47
N THR A 56 12.36 2.69 -3.31
CA THR A 56 13.02 2.31 -2.07
C THR A 56 13.14 3.52 -1.14
N PHE A 57 13.15 3.27 0.17
CA PHE A 57 13.31 4.31 1.18
C PHE A 57 14.57 4.05 1.99
N SER A 58 15.34 5.10 2.27
CA SER A 58 16.27 5.10 3.41
C SER A 58 15.50 5.14 4.73
N LEU A 59 16.20 4.94 5.86
CA LEU A 59 15.55 5.04 7.18
C LEU A 59 15.05 6.47 7.44
N GLU A 60 15.86 7.45 7.09
CA GLU A 60 15.57 8.87 7.26
C GLU A 60 14.37 9.27 6.40
N GLU A 61 14.36 8.86 5.13
CA GLU A 61 13.23 9.11 4.22
C GLU A 61 11.95 8.42 4.71
N ALA A 62 12.06 7.19 5.23
CA ALA A 62 10.90 6.47 5.78
C ALA A 62 10.32 7.18 7.01
N LEU A 63 11.17 7.71 7.89
CA LEU A 63 10.75 8.46 9.07
C LEU A 63 10.11 9.81 8.72
N GLU A 64 10.58 10.48 7.67
CA GLU A 64 9.96 11.70 7.16
C GLU A 64 8.63 11.42 6.43
N TYR A 65 8.49 10.25 5.82
CA TYR A 65 7.32 9.90 5.01
C TYR A 65 6.08 9.52 5.82
N ILE A 66 6.24 8.86 6.98
CA ILE A 66 5.11 8.30 7.74
C ILE A 66 4.18 9.37 8.32
N ALA A 67 2.88 9.04 8.37
CA ALA A 67 1.88 9.80 9.12
C ALA A 67 1.74 9.34 10.59
N ASP A 68 0.98 10.10 11.40
CA ASP A 68 0.74 9.80 12.83
C ASP A 68 0.07 8.43 13.09
N ASP A 69 -0.65 7.89 12.12
CA ASP A 69 -1.29 6.57 12.20
C ASP A 69 -0.44 5.45 11.59
N GLU A 70 0.82 5.74 11.26
CA GLU A 70 1.77 4.86 10.59
C GLU A 70 3.02 4.64 11.44
N LEU A 71 3.76 3.58 11.12
CA LEU A 71 4.98 3.19 11.80
C LEU A 71 5.97 2.65 10.79
N VAL A 72 7.26 2.87 11.06
CA VAL A 72 8.37 2.21 10.37
C VAL A 72 8.75 0.94 11.14
N GLU A 73 8.58 -0.22 10.50
CA GLU A 73 9.09 -1.49 11.00
C GLU A 73 10.52 -1.68 10.53
N ILE A 74 11.45 -1.81 11.46
CA ILE A 74 12.89 -1.96 11.17
C ILE A 74 13.35 -3.35 11.62
N THR A 75 13.99 -4.04 10.70
CA THR A 75 14.74 -5.28 10.95
C THR A 75 16.13 -5.12 10.35
N PRO A 76 17.13 -5.93 10.75
CA PRO A 76 18.48 -5.82 10.17
C PRO A 76 18.54 -5.95 8.65
N LYS A 77 17.53 -6.56 8.03
CA LYS A 77 17.48 -6.80 6.58
C LYS A 77 16.47 -5.92 5.83
N ASN A 78 15.48 -5.34 6.52
CA ASN A 78 14.37 -4.66 5.87
C ASN A 78 13.89 -3.45 6.66
N ILE A 79 13.54 -2.40 5.94
CA ILE A 79 12.78 -1.25 6.42
C ILE A 79 11.41 -1.32 5.73
N ARG A 80 10.33 -1.35 6.51
CA ARG A 80 8.96 -1.48 6.00
C ARG A 80 8.05 -0.41 6.58
N LEU A 81 7.13 0.09 5.77
CA LEU A 81 6.09 1.02 6.19
C LEU A 81 4.82 0.23 6.51
N ARG A 82 4.14 0.56 7.61
CA ARG A 82 2.90 -0.09 8.03
C ARG A 82 1.98 0.87 8.76
N LYS A 83 0.68 0.57 8.76
CA LYS A 83 -0.29 1.23 9.63
C LYS A 83 -0.11 0.77 11.08
N ARG A 84 -0.38 1.66 12.03
CA ARG A 84 -0.40 1.36 13.47
C ARG A 84 -1.47 0.32 13.80
N LEU A 85 -2.66 0.50 13.24
CA LEU A 85 -3.72 -0.50 13.26
C LEU A 85 -3.67 -1.32 11.98
N LEU A 86 -3.26 -2.58 12.09
CA LEU A 86 -3.11 -3.47 10.94
C LEU A 86 -4.45 -3.81 10.28
N ASN A 87 -5.46 -4.10 11.10
CA ASN A 87 -6.77 -4.50 10.59
C ASN A 87 -7.53 -3.30 9.99
N ALA A 88 -8.00 -3.46 8.76
CA ALA A 88 -8.75 -2.42 8.06
C ALA A 88 -10.06 -2.02 8.76
N THR A 89 -10.74 -2.99 9.37
CA THR A 89 -11.99 -2.77 10.11
C THR A 89 -11.74 -1.95 11.36
N ASP A 90 -10.63 -2.21 12.07
CA ASP A 90 -10.28 -1.48 13.27
C ASP A 90 -9.84 -0.04 12.96
N ARG A 91 -9.15 0.18 11.83
CA ARG A 91 -8.90 1.54 11.32
C ARG A 91 -10.19 2.31 11.08
N LYS A 92 -11.18 1.68 10.40
CA LYS A 92 -12.47 2.32 10.15
C LYS A 92 -13.20 2.67 11.45
N LYS A 93 -13.20 1.76 12.43
CA LYS A 93 -13.78 2.02 13.76
C LYS A 93 -13.06 3.16 14.49
N ALA A 94 -11.73 3.19 14.43
CA ALA A 94 -10.92 4.24 15.04
C ALA A 94 -11.20 5.61 14.40
N ALA A 95 -11.28 5.68 13.06
CA ALA A 95 -11.62 6.89 12.33
C ALA A 95 -13.03 7.41 12.68
N VAL A 96 -14.02 6.52 12.82
CA VAL A 96 -15.37 6.88 13.31
C VAL A 96 -15.32 7.46 14.72
N ARG A 97 -14.59 6.82 15.64
CA ARG A 97 -14.45 7.29 17.04
C ARG A 97 -13.73 8.64 17.12
N ALA A 98 -12.76 8.87 16.25
CA ALA A 98 -12.03 10.13 16.15
C ALA A 98 -12.82 11.24 15.42
N GLY A 99 -14.03 10.96 14.92
CA GLY A 99 -14.86 11.94 14.22
C GLY A 99 -14.35 12.31 12.82
N GLN A 100 -13.42 11.53 12.25
CA GLN A 100 -12.76 11.80 10.96
C GLN A 100 -13.54 11.26 9.75
N VAL A 101 -14.79 10.84 9.94
CA VAL A 101 -15.61 10.30 8.85
C VAL A 101 -16.48 11.42 8.30
N ASN A 102 -16.17 11.85 7.08
CA ASN A 102 -17.08 12.70 6.31
C ASN A 102 -18.41 11.93 6.10
N LYS A 103 -19.52 12.53 6.53
CA LYS A 103 -20.87 12.09 6.17
C LYS A 103 -21.06 12.15 4.65
#